data_AF-A0A3G6RR46-F1
#
_entry.id   AF-A0A3G6RR46-F1
#
_cell.length_a   1.000
_cell.length_b   1.000
_cell.length_c   1.000
_cell.angle_alpha   90.00
_cell.angle_beta   90.00
_cell.angle_gamma   90.00
#
_symmetry.space_group_name_H-M   'P 1'
#
loop_
_entity.id
_entity.type
_entity.pdbx_description
1 polymer ?
#
loop_
_entity_poly.entity_id
_entity_poly.type
_entity_poly.pdbx_seq_one_letter_code
_entity_poly.pdbx_strand_id
1 'polypeptide(L)'
;MKQDDIDRFIERNLKNFSVNSTGWNEIIRQMLFEFAIGGWNLDNDVFGQEKLGELRCHTYSENPDLNTVIKNITNKYLILSAETCEICGSEGKKRYGDLWEATLCLNHYLDQKISIEIDDERNIKIRKKAIINIREIVKVEVEDDLQKLQLYTKEKTFSFSSYEPNYYLLLKILPRELFPLDMQKNITNLFMNLQYCEICGYKAVHKECCLRCYNEPWNDSKPFIEDYGVKENYIKNCQIDIFIDEDDFEKCFKCDRSFEKSPDHQILFEYHDLREYEKLHF
;
A
#
# COMPACT_ATOMS: atom_id res chain seq x y z
N MET A 1 -33.22 -25.71 -17.87
CA MET A 1 -33.29 -24.40 -17.18
C MET A 1 -33.32 -23.32 -18.25
N LYS A 2 -34.23 -22.34 -18.18
CA LYS A 2 -34.31 -21.27 -19.20
C LYS A 2 -33.36 -20.13 -18.82
N GLN A 3 -32.83 -19.42 -19.82
CA GLN A 3 -31.93 -18.27 -19.59
C GLN A 3 -32.57 -17.21 -18.68
N ASP A 4 -33.83 -16.87 -18.93
CA ASP A 4 -34.60 -15.90 -18.12
C ASP A 4 -34.71 -16.30 -16.63
N ASP A 5 -34.68 -17.60 -16.31
CA ASP A 5 -34.70 -18.07 -14.91
C ASP A 5 -33.35 -17.81 -14.24
N ILE A 6 -32.26 -18.02 -14.97
CA ILE A 6 -30.88 -17.78 -14.50
C ILE A 6 -30.65 -16.28 -14.32
N ASP A 7 -31.07 -15.46 -15.29
CA ASP A 7 -30.89 -14.00 -15.22
C ASP A 7 -31.66 -13.41 -14.03
N ARG A 8 -32.89 -13.89 -13.78
CA ARG A 8 -33.66 -13.51 -12.58
C ARG A 8 -32.99 -13.96 -11.29
N PHE A 9 -32.44 -15.17 -11.27
CA PHE A 9 -31.68 -15.68 -10.13
C PHE A 9 -30.45 -14.80 -9.84
N ILE A 10 -29.68 -14.44 -10.87
CA ILE A 10 -28.50 -13.59 -10.74
C ILE A 10 -28.87 -12.21 -10.19
N GLU A 11 -29.83 -11.52 -10.79
CA GLU A 11 -30.19 -10.15 -10.38
C GLU A 11 -30.84 -10.10 -8.99
N ARG A 12 -31.57 -11.16 -8.60
CA ARG A 12 -32.08 -11.30 -7.23
C ARG A 12 -30.93 -11.42 -6.23
N ASN A 13 -29.96 -12.29 -6.52
CA ASN A 13 -28.89 -12.63 -5.59
C ASN A 13 -27.74 -11.64 -5.56
N LEU A 14 -27.49 -10.86 -6.61
CA LEU A 14 -26.43 -9.86 -6.63
C LEU A 14 -26.55 -8.85 -5.46
N LYS A 15 -27.79 -8.56 -5.04
CA LYS A 15 -28.11 -7.66 -3.91
C LYS A 15 -27.80 -8.26 -2.54
N ASN A 16 -27.61 -9.58 -2.45
CA ASN A 16 -27.30 -10.29 -1.22
C ASN A 16 -25.79 -10.30 -0.91
N PHE A 17 -24.97 -9.63 -1.74
CA PHE A 17 -23.53 -9.52 -1.55
C PHE A 17 -23.17 -8.21 -0.85
N SER A 18 -22.58 -8.31 0.34
CA SER A 18 -22.05 -7.17 1.09
C SER A 18 -20.60 -6.92 0.69
N VAL A 19 -20.40 -6.26 -0.45
CA VAL A 19 -19.08 -5.88 -0.98
C VAL A 19 -18.92 -4.36 -1.00
N ASN A 20 -17.68 -3.87 -0.87
CA ASN A 20 -17.39 -2.45 -0.69
C ASN A 20 -17.69 -1.58 -1.92
N SER A 21 -17.76 -2.18 -3.11
CA SER A 21 -17.98 -1.48 -4.39
C SER A 21 -18.44 -2.41 -5.51
N THR A 22 -18.66 -1.85 -6.69
CA THR A 22 -19.25 -2.54 -7.85
C THR A 22 -18.26 -3.27 -8.74
N GLY A 23 -16.95 -3.15 -8.50
CA GLY A 23 -15.90 -3.74 -9.35
C GLY A 23 -15.99 -5.26 -9.45
N TRP A 24 -16.51 -5.92 -8.42
CA TRP A 24 -16.74 -7.36 -8.41
C TRP A 24 -18.12 -7.79 -8.90
N ASN A 25 -18.99 -6.88 -9.33
CA ASN A 25 -20.34 -7.25 -9.76
C ASN A 25 -20.32 -8.28 -10.89
N GLU A 26 -19.42 -8.13 -11.86
CA GLU A 26 -19.31 -9.09 -12.97
C GLU A 26 -18.78 -10.46 -12.51
N ILE A 27 -17.79 -10.47 -11.61
CA ILE A 27 -17.28 -11.69 -10.97
C ILE A 27 -18.40 -12.43 -10.24
N ILE A 28 -19.21 -11.70 -9.45
CA ILE A 28 -20.34 -12.28 -8.71
C ILE A 28 -21.41 -12.79 -9.69
N ARG A 29 -21.73 -12.06 -10.75
CA ARG A 29 -22.68 -12.49 -11.77
C ARG A 29 -22.24 -13.81 -12.42
N GLN A 30 -20.97 -13.91 -12.81
CA GLN A 30 -20.43 -15.14 -13.40
C GLN A 30 -20.42 -16.30 -12.41
N MET A 31 -20.08 -16.04 -11.13
CA MET A 31 -20.16 -17.05 -10.08
C MET A 31 -21.59 -17.59 -9.92
N LEU A 32 -22.59 -16.70 -9.86
CA LEU A 32 -24.00 -17.08 -9.75
C LEU A 32 -24.49 -17.83 -10.99
N PHE A 33 -24.02 -17.43 -12.18
CA PHE A 33 -24.28 -18.20 -13.40
C PHE A 33 -23.73 -19.63 -13.31
N GLU A 34 -22.47 -19.80 -12.87
CA GLU A 34 -21.87 -21.11 -12.70
C GLU A 34 -22.56 -21.94 -11.60
N PHE A 35 -23.07 -21.31 -10.54
CA PHE A 35 -23.91 -21.98 -9.54
C PHE A 35 -25.18 -22.56 -10.18
N ALA A 36 -25.88 -21.76 -10.99
CA ALA A 36 -27.10 -22.18 -11.67
C ALA A 36 -26.83 -23.37 -12.60
N ILE A 37 -25.79 -23.30 -13.43
CA ILE A 37 -25.39 -24.39 -14.33
C ILE A 37 -24.91 -25.63 -13.55
N GLY A 38 -24.26 -25.43 -12.40
CA GLY A 38 -23.79 -26.48 -11.49
C GLY A 38 -24.89 -27.21 -10.73
N GLY A 39 -26.16 -26.82 -10.91
CA GLY A 39 -27.31 -27.48 -10.30
C GLY A 39 -27.76 -26.87 -8.97
N TRP A 40 -27.33 -25.66 -8.65
CA TRP A 40 -27.88 -24.91 -7.52
C TRP A 40 -29.38 -24.70 -7.68
N ASN A 41 -30.14 -24.82 -6.59
CA ASN A 41 -31.56 -24.53 -6.60
C ASN A 41 -31.77 -23.02 -6.73
N LEU A 42 -32.37 -22.57 -7.84
CA LEU A 42 -32.62 -21.14 -8.11
C LEU A 42 -33.60 -20.49 -7.12
N ASP A 43 -34.35 -21.26 -6.35
CA ASP A 43 -35.21 -20.74 -5.28
C ASP A 43 -34.42 -20.42 -4.00
N ASN A 44 -33.22 -20.99 -3.85
CA ASN A 44 -32.36 -20.75 -2.70
C ASN A 44 -31.46 -19.54 -2.95
N ASP A 45 -31.47 -18.61 -2.00
CA ASP A 45 -30.60 -17.45 -2.05
C ASP A 45 -29.13 -17.79 -1.76
N VAL A 46 -28.25 -17.00 -2.36
CA VAL A 46 -26.80 -17.05 -2.22
C VAL A 46 -26.36 -15.74 -1.58
N PHE A 47 -25.55 -15.85 -0.53
CA PHE A 47 -25.01 -14.72 0.21
C PHE A 47 -23.49 -14.73 0.13
N GLY A 48 -22.91 -13.54 0.05
CA GLY A 48 -21.47 -13.37 0.16
C GLY A 48 -21.10 -12.01 0.70
N GLN A 49 -19.84 -11.86 1.04
CA GLN A 49 -19.31 -10.61 1.56
C GLN A 49 -17.85 -10.47 1.17
N GLU A 50 -17.37 -9.23 1.14
CA GLU A 50 -15.94 -8.97 1.15
C GLU A 50 -15.37 -9.32 2.53
N LYS A 51 -14.22 -9.99 2.54
CA LYS A 51 -13.44 -10.23 3.75
C LYS A 51 -11.95 -10.32 3.41
N LEU A 52 -11.15 -9.42 3.97
CA LEU A 52 -9.70 -9.36 3.80
C LEU A 52 -9.28 -9.22 2.32
N GLY A 53 -9.97 -8.34 1.60
CA GLY A 53 -9.76 -8.09 0.18
C GLY A 53 -10.24 -9.21 -0.74
N GLU A 54 -11.08 -10.13 -0.25
CA GLU A 54 -11.54 -11.28 -1.04
C GLU A 54 -13.06 -11.47 -0.97
N LEU A 55 -13.64 -11.98 -2.06
CA LEU A 55 -15.01 -12.42 -2.11
C LEU A 55 -15.17 -13.75 -1.36
N ARG A 56 -15.93 -13.74 -0.28
CA ARG A 56 -16.30 -14.94 0.48
C ARG A 56 -17.77 -15.27 0.26
N CYS A 57 -18.04 -16.45 -0.27
CA CYS A 57 -19.37 -17.01 -0.45
C CYS A 57 -19.47 -18.29 0.38
N HIS A 58 -20.39 -18.32 1.34
CA HIS A 58 -20.59 -19.47 2.21
C HIS A 58 -21.95 -20.10 1.89
N THR A 59 -21.91 -21.28 1.27
CA THR A 59 -23.11 -22.00 0.85
C THR A 59 -22.98 -23.48 1.21
N TYR A 60 -24.11 -24.10 1.52
CA TYR A 60 -24.21 -25.49 1.91
C TYR A 60 -25.38 -26.17 1.21
N SER A 61 -25.16 -27.40 0.75
CA SER A 61 -26.19 -28.32 0.27
C SER A 61 -26.10 -29.63 1.05
N GLU A 62 -27.23 -30.33 1.21
CA GLU A 62 -27.21 -31.69 1.76
C GLU A 62 -26.62 -32.72 0.76
N ASN A 63 -26.51 -32.36 -0.53
CA ASN A 63 -25.92 -33.20 -1.57
C ASN A 63 -24.37 -33.04 -1.58
N PRO A 64 -23.59 -34.10 -1.28
CA PRO A 64 -22.13 -34.05 -1.25
C PRO A 64 -21.47 -33.73 -2.60
N ASP A 65 -22.05 -34.20 -3.71
CA ASP A 65 -21.51 -33.96 -5.05
C ASP A 65 -21.72 -32.49 -5.43
N LEU A 66 -22.91 -31.94 -5.14
CA LEU A 66 -23.19 -30.52 -5.35
C LEU A 66 -22.28 -29.65 -4.48
N ASN A 67 -22.03 -30.01 -3.21
CA ASN A 67 -21.08 -29.29 -2.36
C ASN A 67 -19.67 -29.22 -2.98
N THR A 68 -19.23 -30.30 -3.62
CA THR A 68 -17.92 -30.34 -4.29
C THR A 68 -17.88 -29.39 -5.48
N VAL A 69 -18.93 -29.40 -6.31
CA VAL A 69 -19.08 -28.47 -7.46
C VAL A 69 -19.06 -27.02 -6.97
N ILE A 70 -19.90 -26.69 -5.98
CA ILE A 70 -20.04 -25.33 -5.45
C ILE A 70 -18.74 -24.86 -4.80
N LYS A 71 -18.05 -25.72 -4.04
CA LYS A 71 -16.75 -25.39 -3.45
C LYS A 71 -15.69 -25.06 -4.50
N ASN A 72 -15.68 -25.77 -5.62
CA ASN A 72 -14.74 -25.49 -6.71
C ASN A 72 -15.04 -24.13 -7.36
N ILE A 73 -16.32 -23.82 -7.56
CA ILE A 73 -16.75 -22.52 -8.09
C ILE A 73 -16.37 -21.40 -7.11
N THR A 74 -16.73 -21.50 -5.82
CA THR A 74 -16.40 -20.43 -4.85
C THR A 74 -14.90 -20.24 -4.69
N ASN A 75 -14.09 -21.30 -4.72
CA ASN A 75 -12.63 -21.19 -4.69
C ASN A 75 -12.07 -20.47 -5.92
N LYS A 76 -12.60 -20.75 -7.12
CA LYS A 76 -12.21 -20.05 -8.35
C LYS A 76 -12.46 -18.55 -8.24
N TYR A 77 -13.65 -18.16 -7.80
CA TYR A 77 -14.03 -16.74 -7.72
C TYR A 77 -13.41 -16.01 -6.53
N LEU A 78 -13.05 -16.72 -5.47
CA LEU A 78 -12.21 -16.21 -4.39
C LEU A 78 -10.84 -15.77 -4.92
N ILE A 79 -10.16 -16.63 -5.67
CA ILE A 79 -8.86 -16.31 -6.28
C ILE A 79 -9.00 -15.13 -7.24
N LEU A 80 -10.00 -15.18 -8.13
CA LEU A 80 -10.23 -14.12 -9.11
C LEU A 80 -10.49 -12.76 -8.43
N SER A 81 -11.25 -12.74 -7.33
CA SER A 81 -11.51 -11.51 -6.58
C SER A 81 -10.26 -10.93 -5.93
N ALA A 82 -9.29 -11.76 -5.53
CA ALA A 82 -8.02 -11.34 -4.93
C ALA A 82 -7.05 -10.68 -5.93
N GLU A 83 -7.32 -10.86 -7.23
CA GLU A 83 -6.56 -10.30 -8.36
C GLU A 83 -7.35 -9.20 -9.10
N THR A 84 -8.55 -8.87 -8.62
CA THR A 84 -9.44 -7.89 -9.27
C THR A 84 -9.76 -6.75 -8.32
N CYS A 85 -9.60 -5.52 -8.79
CA CYS A 85 -9.94 -4.33 -8.03
C CYS A 85 -11.43 -4.31 -7.66
N GLU A 86 -11.74 -4.25 -6.36
CA GLU A 86 -13.12 -4.23 -5.86
C GLU A 86 -13.91 -2.97 -6.28
N ILE A 87 -13.20 -1.88 -6.64
CA ILE A 87 -13.82 -0.60 -7.03
C ILE A 87 -14.22 -0.59 -8.51
N CYS A 88 -13.30 -0.94 -9.42
CA CYS A 88 -13.53 -0.80 -10.87
C CYS A 88 -13.49 -2.09 -11.68
N GLY A 89 -13.09 -3.23 -11.11
CA GLY A 89 -13.03 -4.51 -11.82
C GLY A 89 -11.82 -4.68 -12.74
N SER A 90 -10.85 -3.76 -12.73
CA SER A 90 -9.56 -3.96 -13.41
C SER A 90 -8.66 -4.90 -12.62
N GLU A 91 -7.53 -5.32 -13.21
CA GLU A 91 -6.46 -6.01 -12.47
C GLU A 91 -6.07 -5.23 -11.20
N GLY A 92 -5.90 -5.96 -10.10
CA GLY A 92 -5.55 -5.45 -8.80
C GLY A 92 -4.75 -6.48 -8.00
N LYS A 93 -4.28 -6.06 -6.83
CA LYS A 93 -3.66 -6.96 -5.86
C LYS A 93 -4.10 -6.55 -4.46
N LYS A 94 -3.94 -7.46 -3.49
CA LYS A 94 -4.21 -7.15 -2.09
C LYS A 94 -3.33 -6.00 -1.61
N ARG A 95 -3.95 -5.07 -0.90
CA ARG A 95 -3.32 -3.89 -0.31
C ARG A 95 -3.68 -3.79 1.14
N TYR A 96 -2.71 -3.36 1.93
CA TYR A 96 -2.90 -2.95 3.30
C TYR A 96 -3.16 -1.44 3.35
N GLY A 97 -4.42 -1.06 3.59
CA GLY A 97 -4.77 0.31 3.98
C GLY A 97 -4.57 0.53 5.48
N ASP A 98 -4.77 1.77 5.95
CA ASP A 98 -4.50 2.12 7.37
C ASP A 98 -5.37 1.35 8.38
N LEU A 99 -6.48 0.73 7.95
CA LEU A 99 -7.40 -0.01 8.84
C LEU A 99 -8.07 -1.27 8.24
N TRP A 100 -7.96 -1.55 6.93
CA TRP A 100 -8.59 -2.70 6.26
C TRP A 100 -7.76 -3.19 5.08
N GLU A 101 -7.79 -4.50 4.83
CA GLU A 101 -7.25 -5.14 3.63
C GLU A 101 -8.26 -5.04 2.49
N ALA A 102 -7.82 -4.60 1.31
CA ALA A 102 -8.67 -4.50 0.12
C ALA A 102 -7.88 -4.91 -1.13
N THR A 103 -8.55 -5.48 -2.14
CA THR A 103 -7.91 -5.72 -3.44
C THR A 103 -8.15 -4.53 -4.35
N LEU A 104 -7.09 -3.78 -4.66
CA LEU A 104 -7.17 -2.53 -5.41
C LEU A 104 -6.17 -2.50 -6.56
N CYS A 105 -6.57 -1.86 -7.66
CA CYS A 105 -5.63 -1.44 -8.69
C CYS A 105 -4.75 -0.30 -8.14
N LEU A 106 -3.60 -0.06 -8.78
CA LEU A 106 -2.66 0.95 -8.33
C LEU A 106 -3.30 2.35 -8.18
N ASN A 107 -4.12 2.76 -9.14
CA ASN A 107 -4.74 4.09 -9.11
C ASN A 107 -5.64 4.28 -7.89
N HIS A 108 -6.54 3.32 -7.61
CA HIS A 108 -7.41 3.40 -6.44
C HIS A 108 -6.64 3.25 -5.13
N TYR A 109 -5.56 2.47 -5.11
CA TYR A 109 -4.68 2.39 -3.95
C TYR A 109 -4.01 3.75 -3.67
N LEU A 110 -3.48 4.42 -4.70
CA LEU A 110 -2.87 5.74 -4.59
C LEU A 110 -3.88 6.84 -4.21
N ASP A 111 -5.12 6.78 -4.72
CA ASP A 111 -6.18 7.72 -4.35
C ASP A 111 -6.58 7.61 -2.86
N GLN A 112 -6.41 6.43 -2.27
CA GLN A 112 -6.67 6.20 -0.84
C GLN A 112 -5.49 6.60 0.04
N LYS A 113 -4.24 6.50 -0.45
CA LYS A 113 -3.05 6.86 0.30
C LYS A 113 -2.99 8.35 0.65
N ILE A 114 -2.52 8.62 1.86
CA ILE A 114 -2.31 9.98 2.34
C ILE A 114 -0.98 10.48 1.77
N SER A 115 -1.03 11.47 0.89
CA SER A 115 0.12 12.30 0.56
C SER A 115 -0.01 13.63 1.30
N ILE A 116 1.08 14.06 1.94
CA ILE A 116 1.15 15.38 2.56
C ILE A 116 1.53 16.37 1.47
N GLU A 117 0.65 17.33 1.21
CA GLU A 117 0.92 18.44 0.29
C GLU A 117 0.99 19.74 1.09
N ILE A 118 1.92 20.63 0.74
CA ILE A 118 2.02 21.96 1.32
C ILE A 118 1.98 22.94 0.16
N ASP A 119 0.99 23.84 0.16
CA ASP A 119 0.85 24.87 -0.87
C ASP A 119 1.63 26.15 -0.53
N ASP A 120 1.63 27.09 -1.47
CA ASP A 120 2.37 28.36 -1.35
C ASP A 120 1.84 29.25 -0.20
N GLU A 121 0.59 29.05 0.22
CA GLU A 121 -0.04 29.73 1.35
C GLU A 121 0.24 29.02 2.69
N ARG A 122 1.07 27.97 2.68
CA ARG A 122 1.43 27.12 3.82
C ARG A 122 0.24 26.35 4.41
N ASN A 123 -0.74 26.01 3.60
CA ASN A 123 -1.78 25.06 3.97
C ASN A 123 -1.24 23.64 3.80
N ILE A 124 -1.39 22.83 4.85
CA ILE A 124 -1.18 21.39 4.80
C ILE A 124 -2.46 20.77 4.23
N LYS A 125 -2.32 20.02 3.13
CA LYS A 125 -3.39 19.34 2.41
C LYS A 125 -3.20 17.84 2.46
N ILE A 126 -4.30 17.14 2.66
CA ILE A 126 -4.42 15.68 2.49
C ILE A 126 -5.54 15.45 1.49
N ARG A 127 -5.32 14.58 0.49
CA ARG A 127 -6.30 14.29 -0.56
C ARG A 127 -6.85 15.57 -1.21
N LYS A 128 -5.94 16.51 -1.52
CA LYS A 128 -6.23 17.84 -2.10
C LYS A 128 -7.10 18.78 -1.25
N LYS A 129 -7.45 18.39 -0.02
CA LYS A 129 -8.23 19.20 0.92
C LYS A 129 -7.32 19.81 1.97
N ALA A 130 -7.37 21.13 2.14
CA ALA A 130 -6.68 21.80 3.23
C ALA A 130 -7.28 21.35 4.56
N ILE A 131 -6.42 20.89 5.46
CA ILE A 131 -6.81 20.41 6.80
C ILE A 131 -6.35 21.34 7.92
N ILE A 132 -5.23 22.04 7.73
CA ILE A 132 -4.66 23.00 8.69
C ILE A 132 -3.69 23.95 7.98
N ASN A 133 -3.66 25.22 8.37
CA ASN A 133 -2.58 26.13 7.98
C ASN A 133 -1.43 26.09 9.01
N ILE A 134 -0.17 26.09 8.56
CA ILE A 134 1.00 26.04 9.46
C ILE A 134 0.97 27.15 10.52
N ARG A 135 0.39 28.33 10.22
CA ARG A 135 0.29 29.46 11.14
C ARG A 135 -0.68 29.23 12.30
N GLU A 136 -1.58 28.27 12.18
CA GLU A 136 -2.56 27.92 13.23
C GLU A 136 -2.00 26.92 14.24
N ILE A 137 -0.83 26.33 13.94
CA ILE A 137 -0.16 25.37 14.82
C ILE A 137 0.43 26.12 16.01
N VAL A 138 0.04 25.70 17.21
CA VAL A 138 0.51 26.29 18.48
C VAL A 138 1.62 25.46 19.13
N LYS A 139 1.69 24.17 18.80
CA LYS A 139 2.65 23.23 19.37
C LYS A 139 2.84 22.05 18.41
N VAL A 140 4.06 21.53 18.38
CA VAL A 140 4.40 20.30 17.66
C VAL A 140 5.01 19.32 18.65
N GLU A 141 4.64 18.05 18.57
CA GLU A 141 5.34 16.96 19.26
C GLU A 141 5.84 15.95 18.24
N VAL A 142 6.97 15.34 18.56
CA VAL A 142 7.57 14.31 17.73
C VAL A 142 7.81 13.09 18.61
N GLU A 143 7.35 11.95 18.14
CA GLU A 143 7.38 10.68 18.86
C GLU A 143 8.17 9.63 18.05
N ASP A 144 8.49 8.51 18.69
CA ASP A 144 9.07 7.33 18.06
C ASP A 144 10.33 7.62 17.20
N ASP A 145 11.34 8.32 17.77
CA ASP A 145 12.59 8.71 17.08
C ASP A 145 12.35 9.39 15.72
N LEU A 146 11.48 10.40 15.72
CA LEU A 146 11.11 11.20 14.53
C LEU A 146 10.23 10.47 13.52
N GLN A 147 9.57 9.37 13.89
CA GLN A 147 8.66 8.63 12.99
C GLN A 147 7.19 9.08 13.07
N LYS A 148 6.80 9.79 14.13
CA LYS A 148 5.45 10.35 14.26
C LYS A 148 5.48 11.82 14.64
N LEU A 149 4.56 12.57 14.07
CA LEU A 149 4.45 14.02 14.25
C LEU A 149 3.02 14.37 14.64
N GLN A 150 2.85 14.99 15.81
CA GLN A 150 1.58 15.54 16.27
C GLN A 150 1.59 17.06 16.13
N LEU A 151 0.63 17.60 15.39
CA LEU A 151 0.41 19.04 15.25
C LEU A 151 -0.81 19.43 16.07
N TYR A 152 -0.62 20.38 16.98
CA TYR A 152 -1.69 20.88 17.84
C TYR A 152 -2.13 22.26 17.39
N THR A 153 -3.44 22.45 17.26
CA THR A 153 -4.11 23.75 17.16
C THR A 153 -4.86 24.03 18.47
N LYS A 154 -5.56 25.15 18.53
CA LYS A 154 -6.46 25.46 19.66
C LYS A 154 -7.64 24.49 19.78
N GLU A 155 -8.03 23.82 18.70
CA GLU A 155 -9.26 23.03 18.64
C GLU A 155 -9.04 21.54 18.38
N LYS A 156 -7.97 21.20 17.67
CA LYS A 156 -7.75 19.88 17.07
C LYS A 156 -6.28 19.48 17.11
N THR A 157 -6.07 18.18 17.09
CA THR A 157 -4.77 17.54 16.90
C THR A 157 -4.77 16.79 15.57
N PHE A 158 -3.64 16.85 14.86
CA PHE A 158 -3.42 16.14 13.61
C PHE A 158 -2.16 15.28 13.74
N SER A 159 -2.25 14.01 13.35
CA SER A 159 -1.16 13.04 13.44
C SER A 159 -0.66 12.71 12.04
N PHE A 160 0.66 12.65 11.88
CA PHE A 160 1.33 12.26 10.64
C PHE A 160 2.43 11.24 10.94
N SER A 161 2.74 10.39 9.97
CA SER A 161 3.71 9.30 10.10
C SER A 161 4.79 9.36 9.02
N SER A 162 5.99 8.88 9.32
CA SER A 162 7.09 8.74 8.36
C SER A 162 6.78 7.84 7.18
N TYR A 163 5.75 6.99 7.26
CA TYR A 163 5.25 6.18 6.13
C TYR A 163 4.42 6.98 5.11
N GLU A 164 4.12 8.25 5.40
CA GLU A 164 3.41 9.13 4.49
C GLU A 164 4.40 9.94 3.63
N PRO A 165 4.22 9.98 2.30
CA PRO A 165 5.01 10.85 1.44
C PRO A 165 4.95 12.31 1.91
N ASN A 166 6.11 12.98 1.85
CA ASN A 166 6.39 14.34 2.31
C ASN A 166 6.37 14.55 3.83
N TYR A 167 6.36 13.49 4.65
CA TYR A 167 6.48 13.61 6.10
C TYR A 167 7.73 14.40 6.52
N TYR A 168 8.92 14.03 6.00
CA TYR A 168 10.16 14.72 6.34
C TYR A 168 10.24 16.12 5.75
N LEU A 169 9.58 16.38 4.61
CA LEU A 169 9.38 17.74 4.09
C LEU A 169 8.57 18.60 5.07
N LEU A 170 7.49 18.07 5.62
CA LEU A 170 6.69 18.75 6.64
C LEU A 170 7.53 19.03 7.90
N LEU A 171 8.26 18.03 8.39
CA LEU A 171 9.18 18.17 9.53
C LEU A 171 10.23 19.27 9.31
N LYS A 172 10.69 19.45 8.06
CA LYS A 172 11.68 20.47 7.67
C LYS A 172 11.08 21.89 7.59
N ILE A 173 9.82 22.03 7.16
CA ILE A 173 9.17 23.33 6.90
C ILE A 173 8.53 23.93 8.16
N LEU A 174 8.12 23.11 9.13
CA LEU A 174 7.50 23.60 10.35
C LEU A 174 8.42 24.56 11.13
N PRO A 175 7.89 25.67 11.68
CA PRO A 175 8.68 26.61 12.48
C PRO A 175 9.35 25.92 13.66
N ARG A 176 10.64 26.15 13.82
CA ARG A 176 11.48 25.46 14.82
C ARG A 176 11.02 25.72 16.24
N GLU A 177 10.52 26.91 16.50
CA GLU A 177 10.07 27.39 17.80
C GLU A 177 8.87 26.61 18.33
N LEU A 178 8.14 25.91 17.45
CA LEU A 178 7.01 25.07 17.84
C LEU A 178 7.41 23.70 18.39
N PHE A 179 8.66 23.29 18.17
CA PHE A 179 9.18 22.01 18.64
C PHE A 179 9.77 22.13 20.06
N PRO A 180 9.75 21.04 20.86
CA PRO A 180 10.50 20.94 22.11
C PRO A 180 11.98 21.28 21.90
N LEU A 181 12.60 21.94 22.90
CA LEU A 181 13.98 22.45 22.78
C LEU A 181 15.02 21.37 22.46
N ASP A 182 14.86 20.19 23.04
CA ASP A 182 15.68 19.00 22.77
C ASP A 182 15.50 18.51 21.33
N MET A 183 14.28 18.57 20.79
CA MET A 183 13.98 18.17 19.42
C MET A 183 14.48 19.17 18.37
N GLN A 184 14.51 20.47 18.66
CA GLN A 184 14.98 21.49 17.72
C GLN A 184 16.42 21.20 17.23
N LYS A 185 17.31 20.82 18.16
CA LYS A 185 18.69 20.46 17.84
C LYS A 185 18.74 19.14 17.06
N ASN A 186 17.95 18.14 17.46
CA ASN A 186 17.92 16.83 16.81
C ASN A 186 17.49 16.94 15.35
N ILE A 187 16.41 17.66 15.06
CA ILE A 187 15.92 17.84 13.68
C ILE A 187 16.92 18.65 12.84
N THR A 188 17.63 19.60 13.46
CA THR A 188 18.66 20.37 12.74
C THR A 188 19.86 19.49 12.39
N ASN A 189 20.35 18.73 13.36
CA ASN A 189 21.42 17.77 13.14
C ASN A 189 21.03 16.67 12.14
N LEU A 190 19.77 16.23 12.14
CA LEU A 190 19.25 15.28 11.15
C LEU A 190 19.52 15.79 9.73
N PHE A 191 18.90 16.92 9.35
CA PHE A 191 18.95 17.40 7.97
C PHE A 191 20.34 17.91 7.54
N MET A 192 21.19 18.33 8.48
CA MET A 192 22.57 18.74 8.17
C MET A 192 23.49 17.56 7.86
N ASN A 193 23.24 16.38 8.45
CA ASN A 193 24.16 15.24 8.40
C ASN A 193 23.66 14.09 7.50
N LEU A 194 22.58 14.29 6.74
CA LEU A 194 22.11 13.27 5.81
C LEU A 194 23.16 12.95 4.76
N GLN A 195 23.35 11.65 4.50
CA GLN A 195 24.24 11.16 3.45
C GLN A 195 23.41 10.57 2.29
N TYR A 196 24.04 10.46 1.13
CA TYR A 196 23.44 9.79 -0.02
C TYR A 196 23.38 8.28 0.22
N CYS A 197 22.21 7.69 -0.01
CA CYS A 197 22.02 6.25 0.00
C CYS A 197 22.53 5.66 -1.31
N GLU A 198 23.43 4.69 -1.25
CA GLU A 198 23.95 3.99 -2.44
C GLU A 198 22.87 3.13 -3.12
N ILE A 199 21.87 2.69 -2.35
CA ILE A 199 20.76 1.87 -2.84
C ILE A 199 19.79 2.73 -3.66
N CYS A 200 19.13 3.71 -3.04
CA CYS A 200 18.08 4.50 -3.71
C CYS A 200 18.54 5.84 -4.32
N GLY A 201 19.75 6.29 -4.00
CA GLY A 201 20.33 7.54 -4.52
C GLY A 201 19.90 8.82 -3.81
N TYR A 202 18.98 8.76 -2.85
CA TYR A 202 18.50 9.93 -2.12
C TYR A 202 19.42 10.30 -0.94
N LYS A 203 19.58 11.60 -0.68
CA LYS A 203 20.28 12.14 0.49
C LYS A 203 19.43 11.99 1.76
N ALA A 204 19.30 10.76 2.22
CA ALA A 204 18.34 10.36 3.24
C ALA A 204 18.91 9.37 4.28
N VAL A 205 20.19 9.04 4.24
CA VAL A 205 20.79 8.14 5.24
C VAL A 205 20.96 8.88 6.56
N HIS A 206 20.39 8.31 7.62
CA HIS A 206 20.53 8.79 8.98
C HIS A 206 20.76 7.61 9.93
N LYS A 207 21.83 7.66 10.73
CA LYS A 207 22.25 6.56 11.59
C LYS A 207 22.40 5.27 10.75
N GLU A 208 21.62 4.24 11.06
CA GLU A 208 21.72 2.89 10.52
C GLU A 208 20.69 2.62 9.39
N CYS A 209 19.95 3.63 8.92
CA CYS A 209 18.96 3.41 7.86
C CYS A 209 18.80 4.60 6.90
N CYS A 210 18.32 4.30 5.70
CA CYS A 210 17.83 5.31 4.77
C CYS A 210 16.39 5.69 5.11
N LEU A 211 16.13 6.96 5.42
CA LEU A 211 14.78 7.46 5.73
C LEU A 211 13.81 7.46 4.54
N ARG A 212 14.28 7.13 3.33
CA ARG A 212 13.46 7.10 2.10
C ARG A 212 13.16 5.69 1.60
N CYS A 213 14.12 4.78 1.59
CA CYS A 213 13.90 3.39 1.16
C CYS A 213 13.98 2.38 2.31
N TYR A 214 14.17 2.84 3.55
CA TYR A 214 14.26 2.05 4.79
C TYR A 214 15.34 0.96 4.82
N ASN A 215 16.17 0.85 3.79
CA ASN A 215 17.28 -0.08 3.76
C ASN A 215 18.41 0.40 4.68
N GLU A 216 19.06 -0.56 5.33
CA GLU A 216 20.29 -0.35 6.08
C GLU A 216 21.47 -0.10 5.10
N PRO A 217 22.36 0.87 5.36
CA PRO A 217 23.60 0.97 4.59
C PRO A 217 24.47 -0.27 4.83
N TRP A 218 25.23 -0.71 3.82
CA TRP A 218 26.19 -1.80 4.00
C TRP A 218 27.09 -1.54 5.21
N ASN A 219 27.20 -2.56 6.07
CA ASN A 219 28.15 -2.61 7.16
C ASN A 219 29.00 -3.88 7.00
N ASP A 220 30.26 -3.86 7.45
CA ASP A 220 31.16 -5.02 7.36
C ASP A 220 30.87 -6.07 8.45
N SER A 221 29.60 -6.22 8.85
CA SER A 221 29.20 -7.25 9.80
C SER A 221 29.23 -8.64 9.15
N LYS A 222 29.40 -9.64 10.01
CA LYS A 222 29.46 -11.03 9.58
C LYS A 222 28.19 -11.48 8.80
N PRO A 223 26.96 -11.14 9.22
CA PRO A 223 25.76 -11.50 8.45
C PRO A 223 25.77 -10.96 7.02
N PHE A 224 26.12 -9.68 6.82
CA PHE A 224 26.16 -9.06 5.49
C PHE A 224 27.17 -9.76 4.56
N ILE A 225 28.34 -10.12 5.11
CA ILE A 225 29.38 -10.83 4.36
C ILE A 225 28.96 -12.28 4.07
N GLU A 226 28.30 -12.98 5.00
CA GLU A 226 27.85 -14.36 4.80
C GLU A 226 26.71 -14.45 3.77
N ASP A 227 25.77 -13.50 3.79
CA ASP A 227 24.59 -13.52 2.93
C ASP A 227 24.87 -12.98 1.52
N TYR A 228 25.70 -11.94 1.39
CA TYR A 228 25.91 -11.23 0.12
C TYR A 228 27.35 -11.31 -0.41
N GLY A 229 28.31 -11.70 0.42
CA GLY A 229 29.73 -11.77 0.09
C GLY A 229 30.42 -10.40 0.04
N VAL A 230 29.94 -9.51 -0.83
CA VAL A 230 30.50 -8.17 -1.03
C VAL A 230 29.39 -7.11 -1.08
N LYS A 231 29.78 -5.88 -0.74
CA LYS A 231 28.92 -4.69 -0.74
C LYS A 231 28.12 -4.50 -2.03
N GLU A 232 28.76 -4.72 -3.18
CA GLU A 232 28.14 -4.53 -4.49
C GLU A 232 26.93 -5.44 -4.68
N ASN A 233 27.03 -6.72 -4.29
CA ASN A 233 25.93 -7.68 -4.38
C ASN A 233 24.75 -7.28 -3.48
N TYR A 234 25.04 -6.80 -2.27
CA TYR A 234 24.00 -6.31 -1.36
C TYR A 234 23.24 -5.12 -1.95
N ILE A 235 23.96 -4.08 -2.39
CA ILE A 235 23.34 -2.90 -2.99
C ILE A 235 22.51 -3.30 -4.21
N LYS A 236 23.04 -4.19 -5.04
CA LYS A 236 22.39 -4.70 -6.24
C LYS A 236 21.08 -5.41 -5.91
N ASN A 237 21.06 -6.30 -4.93
CA ASN A 237 19.84 -6.99 -4.49
C ASN A 237 18.79 -6.00 -3.97
N CYS A 238 19.18 -5.06 -3.09
CA CYS A 238 18.25 -4.04 -2.60
C CYS A 238 17.71 -3.12 -3.72
N GLN A 239 18.53 -2.81 -4.74
CA GLN A 239 18.08 -2.05 -5.91
C GLN A 239 17.08 -2.85 -6.75
N ILE A 240 17.25 -4.16 -6.89
CA ILE A 240 16.31 -5.04 -7.58
C ILE A 240 14.97 -5.07 -6.83
N ASP A 241 14.97 -5.20 -5.50
CA ASP A 241 13.74 -5.16 -4.69
C ASP A 241 12.95 -3.86 -4.88
N ILE A 242 13.66 -2.73 -4.82
CA ILE A 242 13.08 -1.40 -5.08
C ILE A 242 12.54 -1.29 -6.51
N PHE A 243 13.18 -1.93 -7.49
CA PHE A 243 12.75 -1.91 -8.88
C PHE A 243 11.51 -2.79 -9.13
N ILE A 244 11.45 -3.99 -8.53
CA ILE A 244 10.29 -4.87 -8.58
C ILE A 244 9.08 -4.18 -7.94
N ASP A 245 9.30 -3.49 -6.82
CA ASP A 245 8.30 -2.68 -6.13
C ASP A 245 7.01 -3.47 -5.87
N GLU A 246 7.15 -4.67 -5.28
CA GLU A 246 6.05 -5.63 -5.11
C GLU A 246 4.87 -5.03 -4.32
N ASP A 247 5.12 -4.13 -3.38
CA ASP A 247 4.07 -3.44 -2.61
C ASP A 247 3.64 -2.09 -3.22
N ASP A 248 4.22 -1.70 -4.35
CA ASP A 248 4.11 -0.37 -4.97
C ASP A 248 4.52 0.79 -4.05
N PHE A 249 5.48 0.54 -3.16
CA PHE A 249 6.05 1.52 -2.26
C PHE A 249 6.68 2.70 -3.02
N GLU A 250 7.54 2.43 -4.02
CA GLU A 250 8.21 3.49 -4.79
C GLU A 250 7.21 4.31 -5.60
N LYS A 251 6.15 3.67 -6.12
CA LYS A 251 5.05 4.38 -6.79
C LYS A 251 4.32 5.34 -5.83
N CYS A 252 4.12 4.97 -4.57
CA CYS A 252 3.53 5.85 -3.55
C CYS A 252 4.42 7.06 -3.26
N PHE A 253 5.72 6.84 -3.11
CA PHE A 253 6.68 7.89 -2.75
C PHE A 253 7.23 8.67 -3.95
N LYS A 254 6.69 8.47 -5.16
CA LYS A 254 7.04 9.28 -6.33
C LYS A 254 6.74 10.77 -6.15
N CYS A 255 5.77 11.10 -5.30
CA CYS A 255 5.41 12.48 -4.95
C CYS A 255 6.19 13.04 -3.74
N ASP A 256 7.05 12.22 -3.11
CA ASP A 256 7.89 12.65 -2.00
C ASP A 256 9.01 13.56 -2.51
N ARG A 257 9.13 14.72 -1.87
CA ARG A 257 10.12 15.77 -2.13
C ARG A 257 10.94 16.06 -0.88
N SER A 258 10.97 15.12 0.07
CA SER A 258 11.65 15.28 1.34
C SER A 258 13.17 15.31 1.18
N PHE A 259 13.67 14.55 0.19
CA PHE A 259 15.10 14.33 -0.01
C PHE A 259 15.52 14.60 -1.45
N GLU A 260 16.75 15.08 -1.61
CA GLU A 260 17.37 15.34 -2.89
C GLU A 260 17.93 14.04 -3.47
N LYS A 261 17.69 13.75 -4.75
CA LYS A 261 18.29 12.60 -5.43
C LYS A 261 19.63 12.99 -6.04
N SER A 262 20.65 12.16 -5.85
CA SER A 262 21.96 12.35 -6.49
C SER A 262 21.83 12.20 -8.01
N PRO A 263 22.35 13.14 -8.82
CA PRO A 263 22.43 12.97 -10.26
C PRO A 263 23.43 11.88 -10.67
N ASP A 264 24.39 11.55 -9.79
CA ASP A 264 25.45 10.57 -10.04
C ASP A 264 25.09 9.17 -9.48
N HIS A 265 23.86 8.96 -9.05
CA HIS A 265 23.40 7.64 -8.55
C HIS A 265 23.44 6.60 -9.67
N GLN A 266 24.06 5.45 -9.40
CA GLN A 266 24.21 4.36 -10.36
C GLN A 266 23.34 3.16 -9.97
N ILE A 267 22.69 2.58 -10.98
CA ILE A 267 22.03 1.28 -10.88
C ILE A 267 23.08 0.21 -11.20
N LEU A 268 23.25 -0.75 -10.29
CA LEU A 268 24.29 -1.77 -10.33
C LEU A 268 23.82 -3.10 -10.92
N PHE A 269 22.53 -3.21 -11.27
CA PHE A 269 21.98 -4.40 -11.90
C PHE A 269 21.63 -4.15 -13.37
N GLU A 270 21.66 -5.23 -14.14
CA GLU A 270 21.16 -5.31 -15.50
C GLU A 270 19.97 -6.27 -15.59
N TYR A 271 19.34 -6.35 -16.76
CA TYR A 271 18.19 -7.20 -16.98
C TYR A 271 18.47 -8.71 -16.80
N HIS A 272 19.73 -9.15 -16.93
CA HIS A 272 20.08 -10.55 -16.66
C HIS A 272 19.93 -10.88 -15.17
N ASP A 273 20.33 -9.94 -14.30
CA ASP A 273 20.25 -10.09 -12.85
C ASP A 273 18.83 -10.15 -12.34
N LEU A 274 17.94 -9.33 -12.89
CA LEU A 274 16.50 -9.37 -12.57
C LEU A 274 15.93 -10.77 -12.79
N ARG A 275 16.27 -11.41 -13.91
CA ARG A 275 15.78 -12.76 -14.24
C ARG A 275 16.40 -13.85 -13.35
N GLU A 276 17.61 -13.66 -12.85
CA GLU A 276 18.21 -14.59 -11.89
C GLU A 276 17.56 -14.44 -10.52
N TYR A 277 17.32 -13.20 -10.11
CA TYR A 277 16.61 -12.87 -8.87
C TYR A 277 15.19 -13.46 -8.86
N GLU A 278 14.43 -13.25 -9.94
CA GLU A 278 13.06 -13.77 -10.07
C GLU A 278 13.01 -15.29 -9.91
N LYS A 279 13.98 -16.05 -10.42
CA LYS A 279 14.02 -17.53 -10.30
C LYS A 279 14.28 -18.05 -8.89
N LEU A 280 14.96 -17.24 -8.06
CA LEU A 280 15.32 -17.63 -6.70
C LEU A 280 14.19 -17.31 -5.71
N HIS A 281 13.35 -16.33 -6.05
CA HIS A 281 12.35 -15.76 -5.16
C HIS A 281 10.89 -15.99 -5.60
N PHE A 282 10.64 -16.41 -6.84
CA PHE A 282 9.32 -16.72 -7.40
C PHE A 282 9.32 -18.02 -8.22
#